data_AF-A0A2N2D2B2-F1
#
_entry.id   AF-A0A2N2D2B2-F1
#
_cell.length_a   1.000
_cell.length_b   1.000
_cell.length_c   1.000
_cell.angle_alpha   90.00
_cell.angle_beta   90.00
_cell.angle_gamma   90.00
#
_symmetry.space_group_name_H-M   'P 1'
#
loop_
_entity.id
_entity.type
_entity.pdbx_description
1 polymer ?
#
loop_
_entity_poly.entity_id
_entity_poly.type
_entity_poly.pdbx_seq_one_letter_code
_entity_poly.pdbx_strand_id
1 'polypeptide(L)'
;MLKTTSILLSSILIVLLLSAPVLAPTRTGNTSQYASDQVITDIVADYALYTSLLYDIYPLNQYRVSTHANSPDSAIAYLSEGFDKPLASTITACYLQWLPEFNKMSVIPTDSIPIITEADKPYLNIEWQSTNKVLLKRIYTDCYEMGDQYLYLISAEQKGGHWIIIDLQLDCL
;
A
#
# COMPACT_ATOMS: atom_id res chain seq x y z
N MET A 1 14.60 -12.71 -93.93
CA MET A 1 14.05 -12.01 -92.73
C MET A 1 15.22 -11.90 -91.74
N LEU A 2 15.97 -10.78 -91.67
CA LEU A 2 15.65 -9.52 -90.96
C LEU A 2 14.99 -9.85 -89.60
N LYS A 3 15.54 -9.59 -88.40
CA LYS A 3 16.18 -8.39 -87.81
C LYS A 3 16.81 -8.85 -86.45
N THR A 4 18.04 -8.48 -86.05
CA THR A 4 18.42 -7.35 -85.15
C THR A 4 17.49 -7.23 -83.92
N THR A 5 17.89 -7.25 -82.63
CA THR A 5 18.80 -6.38 -81.82
C THR A 5 18.77 -6.94 -80.37
N SER A 6 19.87 -7.10 -79.65
CA SER A 6 20.52 -6.13 -78.72
C SER A 6 19.66 -5.60 -77.55
N ILE A 7 20.29 -5.57 -76.36
CA ILE A 7 20.11 -4.61 -75.23
C ILE A 7 19.32 -5.07 -73.97
N LEU A 8 20.13 -5.43 -72.97
CA LEU A 8 20.21 -4.88 -71.59
C LEU A 8 19.08 -5.05 -70.55
N LEU A 9 19.62 -5.28 -69.34
CA LEU A 9 19.24 -4.72 -68.05
C LEU A 9 18.21 -5.44 -67.18
N SER A 10 18.72 -5.82 -66.00
CA SER A 10 18.14 -5.51 -64.70
C SER A 10 16.81 -6.18 -64.35
N SER A 11 16.87 -7.16 -63.46
CA SER A 11 15.98 -7.20 -62.29
C SER A 11 16.57 -8.18 -61.27
N ILE A 12 17.52 -7.68 -60.48
CA ILE A 12 17.88 -8.26 -59.19
C ILE A 12 16.60 -8.18 -58.35
N LEU A 13 15.91 -9.31 -58.18
CA LEU A 13 14.77 -9.41 -57.28
C LEU A 13 15.32 -9.42 -55.85
N ILE A 14 15.47 -8.22 -55.30
CA ILE A 14 15.71 -7.97 -53.89
C ILE A 14 14.49 -8.52 -53.13
N VAL A 15 14.63 -9.70 -52.54
CA VAL A 15 13.72 -10.18 -51.50
C VAL A 15 14.08 -9.44 -50.21
N LEU A 16 13.71 -8.16 -50.14
CA LEU A 16 13.56 -7.42 -48.88
C LEU A 16 12.20 -7.83 -48.31
N LEU A 17 12.15 -9.02 -47.71
CA LEU A 17 11.08 -9.35 -46.79
C LEU A 17 11.28 -8.46 -45.56
N LEU A 18 10.48 -7.39 -45.56
CA LEU A 18 10.09 -6.56 -44.45
C LEU A 18 10.13 -7.32 -43.12
N SER A 19 11.24 -7.24 -42.40
CA SER A 19 11.25 -7.39 -40.95
C SER A 19 10.64 -6.13 -40.35
N ALA A 20 9.31 -6.01 -40.47
CA ALA A 20 8.58 -5.10 -39.61
C ALA A 20 8.92 -5.50 -38.16
N PRO A 21 9.35 -4.58 -37.29
CA PRO A 21 9.41 -4.88 -35.88
C PRO A 21 7.98 -5.22 -35.48
N VAL A 22 7.75 -6.49 -35.15
CA VAL A 22 6.56 -6.87 -34.39
C VAL A 22 6.69 -6.10 -33.09
N LEU A 23 5.97 -4.98 -33.00
CA LEU A 23 5.64 -4.38 -31.73
C LEU A 23 4.80 -5.44 -31.01
N ALA A 24 5.49 -6.28 -30.24
CA ALA A 24 4.86 -7.11 -29.24
C ALA A 24 4.00 -6.16 -28.40
N PRO A 25 2.71 -6.45 -28.20
CA PRO A 25 1.92 -5.67 -27.26
C PRO A 25 2.63 -5.75 -25.91
N THR A 26 3.06 -4.61 -25.40
CA THR A 26 3.64 -4.51 -24.06
C THR A 26 2.59 -5.01 -23.09
N ARG A 27 2.80 -6.21 -22.55
CA ARG A 27 1.99 -6.82 -21.49
C ARG A 27 2.30 -6.09 -20.18
N THR A 28 1.95 -4.82 -20.10
CA THR A 28 2.20 -3.95 -18.94
C THR A 28 0.98 -3.83 -18.03
N GLY A 29 -0.24 -4.13 -18.52
CA GLY A 29 -1.46 -3.99 -17.74
C GLY A 29 -1.60 -4.97 -16.57
N ASN A 30 -1.07 -6.18 -16.70
CA ASN A 30 -1.25 -7.21 -15.68
C ASN A 30 -0.24 -7.04 -14.52
N THR A 31 1.04 -6.77 -14.82
CA THR A 31 2.10 -6.73 -13.80
C THR A 31 1.95 -5.55 -12.85
N SER A 32 1.53 -4.37 -13.34
CA SER A 32 1.30 -3.20 -12.49
C SER A 32 0.04 -3.36 -11.64
N GLN A 33 -1.02 -3.95 -12.20
CA GLN A 33 -2.27 -4.19 -11.47
C GLN A 33 -2.07 -5.22 -10.35
N TYR A 34 -1.36 -6.33 -10.62
CA TYR A 34 -1.03 -7.31 -9.57
C TYR A 34 -0.14 -6.72 -8.47
N ALA A 35 0.81 -5.84 -8.83
CA ALA A 35 1.64 -5.17 -7.84
C ALA A 35 0.82 -4.22 -6.94
N SER A 36 -0.10 -3.44 -7.53
CA SER A 36 -1.02 -2.59 -6.78
C SER A 36 -1.98 -3.40 -5.89
N ASP A 37 -2.49 -4.51 -6.38
CA ASP A 37 -3.39 -5.38 -5.61
C ASP A 37 -2.69 -5.97 -4.38
N GLN A 38 -1.43 -6.41 -4.52
CA GLN A 38 -0.64 -6.90 -3.40
C GLN A 38 -0.36 -5.80 -2.36
N VAL A 39 0.04 -4.60 -2.81
CA VAL A 39 0.25 -3.46 -1.91
C VAL A 39 -1.01 -3.20 -1.08
N ILE A 40 -2.18 -3.11 -1.72
CA ILE A 40 -3.43 -2.83 -1.00
C ILE A 40 -3.76 -3.96 -0.01
N THR A 41 -3.61 -5.22 -0.43
CA THR A 41 -3.88 -6.40 0.41
C THR A 41 -3.01 -6.38 1.67
N ASP A 42 -1.72 -6.11 1.53
CA ASP A 42 -0.78 -6.07 2.65
C ASP A 42 -1.11 -4.91 3.60
N ILE A 43 -1.39 -3.72 3.06
CA ILE A 43 -1.74 -2.55 3.88
C ILE A 43 -3.05 -2.76 4.64
N VAL A 44 -4.06 -3.38 4.03
CA VAL A 44 -5.30 -3.74 4.73
C VAL A 44 -5.02 -4.73 5.85
N ALA A 45 -4.13 -5.71 5.64
CA ALA A 45 -3.72 -6.64 6.69
C ALA A 45 -2.98 -5.92 7.83
N ASP A 46 -2.13 -4.95 7.51
CA ASP A 46 -1.43 -4.13 8.52
C ASP A 46 -2.42 -3.33 9.37
N TYR A 47 -3.41 -2.69 8.75
CA TYR A 47 -4.50 -2.02 9.49
C TYR A 47 -5.35 -3.00 10.32
N ALA A 48 -5.47 -4.26 9.91
CA ALA A 48 -6.14 -5.27 10.71
C ALA A 48 -5.36 -5.58 12.00
N LEU A 49 -4.02 -5.56 11.98
CA LEU A 49 -3.21 -5.65 13.20
C LEU A 49 -3.48 -4.46 14.12
N TYR A 50 -3.44 -3.23 13.58
CA TYR A 50 -3.77 -2.02 14.34
C TYR A 50 -5.16 -2.11 15.00
N THR A 51 -6.16 -2.50 14.22
CA THR A 51 -7.54 -2.63 14.69
C THR A 51 -7.64 -3.71 15.77
N SER A 52 -7.07 -4.88 15.54
CA SER A 52 -7.10 -5.99 16.51
C SER A 52 -6.46 -5.58 17.84
N LEU A 53 -5.31 -4.89 17.81
CA LEU A 53 -4.64 -4.42 19.02
C LEU A 53 -5.54 -3.53 19.89
N LEU A 54 -6.35 -2.67 19.28
CA LEU A 54 -7.18 -1.69 19.99
C LEU A 54 -8.60 -2.17 20.30
N TYR A 55 -9.14 -3.10 19.52
CA TYR A 55 -10.54 -3.51 19.60
C TYR A 55 -10.75 -4.95 20.08
N ASP A 56 -9.75 -5.83 19.98
CA ASP A 56 -9.78 -7.13 20.65
C ASP A 56 -9.39 -6.90 22.12
N ILE A 57 -10.39 -6.52 22.90
CA ILE A 57 -10.22 -6.10 24.29
C ILE A 57 -11.12 -6.88 25.22
N TYR A 58 -10.70 -6.98 26.47
CA TYR A 58 -11.53 -7.46 27.57
C TYR A 58 -11.56 -6.43 28.71
N PRO A 59 -12.68 -6.37 29.47
CA PRO A 59 -12.76 -5.47 30.61
C PRO A 59 -11.88 -5.96 31.77
N LEU A 60 -11.15 -5.04 32.38
CA LEU A 60 -10.44 -5.26 33.64
C LEU A 60 -10.63 -4.04 34.54
N ASN A 61 -11.51 -4.16 35.54
CA ASN A 61 -11.99 -3.03 36.34
C ASN A 61 -12.56 -1.92 35.43
N GLN A 62 -11.98 -0.71 35.50
CA GLN A 62 -12.35 0.43 34.67
C GLN A 62 -11.61 0.46 33.32
N TYR A 63 -10.66 -0.44 33.09
CA TYR A 63 -9.79 -0.45 31.92
C TYR A 63 -10.30 -1.38 30.82
N ARG A 64 -9.94 -1.04 29.58
CA ARG A 64 -10.11 -1.87 28.38
C ARG A 64 -8.77 -2.43 28.00
N VAL A 65 -8.54 -3.71 28.26
CA VAL A 65 -7.20 -4.32 28.12
C VAL A 65 -7.11 -5.06 26.80
N SER A 66 -6.05 -4.79 26.03
CA SER A 66 -5.77 -5.49 24.77
C SER A 66 -5.48 -6.97 25.03
N THR A 67 -6.01 -7.86 24.19
CA THR A 67 -5.68 -9.29 24.22
C THR A 67 -4.29 -9.58 23.63
N HIS A 68 -3.76 -8.66 22.84
CA HIS A 68 -2.55 -8.87 22.03
C HIS A 68 -1.26 -8.35 22.67
N ALA A 69 -1.37 -7.51 23.72
CA ALA A 69 -0.20 -6.91 24.36
C ALA A 69 -0.25 -6.91 25.90
N ASN A 70 0.83 -7.41 26.51
CA ASN A 70 1.04 -7.45 27.96
C ASN A 70 2.18 -6.54 28.42
N SER A 71 2.74 -5.73 27.55
CA SER A 71 3.80 -4.74 27.82
C SER A 71 3.96 -3.81 26.62
N PRO A 72 4.58 -2.62 26.79
CA PRO A 72 4.89 -1.75 25.66
C PRO A 72 5.70 -2.46 24.58
N ASP A 73 6.72 -3.23 24.96
CA ASP A 73 7.55 -3.97 24.01
C ASP A 73 6.75 -5.02 23.23
N SER A 74 5.81 -5.71 23.87
CA SER A 74 4.95 -6.68 23.18
C SER A 74 3.95 -6.00 22.22
N ALA A 75 3.43 -4.82 22.56
CA ALA A 75 2.57 -4.06 21.66
C ALA A 75 3.34 -3.57 20.43
N ILE A 76 4.55 -3.04 20.65
CA ILE A 76 5.43 -2.60 19.56
C ILE A 76 5.79 -3.79 18.67
N ALA A 77 6.15 -4.94 19.26
CA ALA A 77 6.48 -6.13 18.50
C ALA A 77 5.30 -6.62 17.66
N TYR A 78 4.09 -6.64 18.24
CA TYR A 78 2.85 -7.01 17.55
C TYR A 78 2.57 -6.09 16.35
N LEU A 79 2.63 -4.77 16.53
CA LEU A 79 2.45 -3.83 15.43
C LEU A 79 3.59 -3.86 14.41
N SER A 80 4.80 -4.23 14.82
CA SER A 80 5.97 -4.27 13.94
C SER A 80 5.88 -5.35 12.85
N GLU A 81 4.83 -6.19 12.87
CA GLU A 81 4.52 -7.12 11.78
C GLU A 81 3.99 -6.39 10.53
N GLY A 82 3.30 -5.24 10.70
CA GLY A 82 2.72 -4.46 9.59
C GLY A 82 3.10 -2.98 9.56
N PHE A 83 3.67 -2.47 10.65
CA PHE A 83 4.15 -1.08 10.75
C PHE A 83 5.66 -1.08 10.96
N ASP A 84 6.33 -0.04 10.47
CA ASP A 84 7.73 0.13 10.82
C ASP A 84 7.88 0.34 12.34
N LYS A 85 9.03 -0.07 12.88
CA LYS A 85 9.23 -0.07 14.33
C LYS A 85 9.06 1.32 14.98
N PRO A 86 9.59 2.42 14.39
CA PRO A 86 9.32 3.76 14.89
C PRO A 86 7.83 4.12 14.93
N LEU A 87 7.07 3.86 13.87
CA LEU A 87 5.64 4.13 13.79
C LEU A 87 4.85 3.25 14.76
N ALA A 88 5.16 1.96 14.85
CA ALA A 88 4.59 1.04 15.84
C ALA A 88 4.79 1.56 17.28
N SER A 89 5.96 2.11 17.59
CA SER A 89 6.25 2.75 18.86
C SER A 89 5.40 3.99 19.10
N THR A 90 5.27 4.86 18.10
CA THR A 90 4.43 6.06 18.17
C THR A 90 2.97 5.70 18.40
N ILE A 91 2.43 4.76 17.62
CA ILE A 91 1.06 4.26 17.76
C ILE A 91 0.84 3.70 19.17
N THR A 92 1.75 2.85 19.65
CA THR A 92 1.67 2.28 21.01
C THR A 92 1.61 3.38 22.07
N ALA A 93 2.43 4.43 21.95
CA ALA A 93 2.46 5.53 22.91
C ALA A 93 1.20 6.43 22.85
N CYS A 94 0.59 6.58 21.67
CA CYS A 94 -0.62 7.39 21.50
C CYS A 94 -1.89 6.70 22.00
N TYR A 95 -1.99 5.38 21.80
CA TYR A 95 -3.25 4.65 21.97
C TYR A 95 -3.28 3.69 23.14
N LEU A 96 -2.13 3.35 23.72
CA LEU A 96 -2.04 2.40 24.82
C LEU A 96 -1.37 3.00 26.06
N GLN A 97 -1.83 2.57 27.22
CA GLN A 97 -1.26 2.88 28.53
C GLN A 97 -0.81 1.60 29.22
N TRP A 98 0.41 1.62 29.76
CA TRP A 98 0.91 0.55 30.61
C TRP A 98 0.30 0.59 32.00
N LEU A 99 -0.27 -0.54 32.44
CA LEU A 99 -0.81 -0.75 33.79
C LEU A 99 0.12 -1.68 34.58
N PRO A 100 1.13 -1.16 35.30
CA PRO A 100 2.15 -1.98 35.98
C PRO A 100 1.55 -2.91 37.04
N GLU A 101 0.46 -2.51 37.69
CA GLU A 101 -0.23 -3.28 38.72
C GLU A 101 -0.91 -4.55 38.18
N PHE A 102 -1.25 -4.56 36.88
CA PHE A 102 -1.86 -5.72 36.21
C PHE A 102 -0.89 -6.41 35.25
N ASN A 103 0.25 -5.78 34.95
CA ASN A 103 1.17 -6.18 33.90
C ASN A 103 0.43 -6.32 32.54
N LYS A 104 -0.33 -5.28 32.17
CA LYS A 104 -1.18 -5.23 30.97
C LYS A 104 -1.12 -3.89 30.23
N MET A 105 -1.33 -3.92 28.91
CA MET A 105 -1.59 -2.72 28.12
C MET A 105 -3.09 -2.46 28.04
N SER A 106 -3.51 -1.26 28.42
CA SER A 106 -4.89 -0.79 28.28
C SER A 106 -5.02 0.22 27.15
N VAL A 107 -6.18 0.25 26.51
CA VAL A 107 -6.50 1.18 25.44
C VAL A 107 -6.97 2.51 26.02
N ILE A 108 -6.37 3.59 25.55
CA ILE A 108 -6.77 4.96 25.88
C ILE A 108 -7.98 5.32 25.00
N PRO A 109 -9.12 5.73 25.58
CA PRO A 109 -10.29 6.14 24.80
C PRO A 109 -10.02 7.52 24.17
N THR A 110 -9.61 7.53 22.90
CA THR A 110 -9.30 8.72 22.10
C THR A 110 -9.63 8.49 20.63
N ASP A 111 -9.66 9.56 19.85
CA ASP A 111 -9.85 9.50 18.40
C ASP A 111 -8.73 8.72 17.72
N SER A 112 -9.12 7.84 16.81
CA SER A 112 -8.24 6.92 16.07
C SER A 112 -7.83 7.50 14.71
N ILE A 113 -6.83 6.90 14.08
CA ILE A 113 -6.44 7.22 12.70
C ILE A 113 -7.48 6.68 11.69
N PRO A 114 -7.57 7.25 10.47
CA PRO A 114 -8.34 6.64 9.40
C PRO A 114 -7.82 5.22 9.09
N ILE A 115 -8.74 4.28 8.93
CA ILE A 115 -8.42 2.87 8.65
C ILE A 115 -8.71 2.59 7.19
N ILE A 116 -7.73 2.04 6.47
CA ILE A 116 -7.94 1.55 5.11
C ILE A 116 -8.49 0.13 5.16
N THR A 117 -9.56 -0.09 4.42
CA THR A 117 -10.20 -1.40 4.25
C THR A 117 -10.26 -1.80 2.78
N GLU A 118 -10.67 -3.03 2.49
CA GLU A 118 -10.94 -3.47 1.11
C GLU A 118 -11.96 -2.57 0.38
N ALA A 119 -12.88 -1.92 1.11
CA ALA A 119 -13.86 -1.01 0.53
C ALA A 119 -13.21 0.28 -0.01
N ASP A 120 -12.01 0.63 0.44
CA ASP A 120 -11.28 1.81 -0.02
C ASP A 120 -10.53 1.59 -1.32
N LYS A 121 -10.33 0.33 -1.74
CA LYS A 121 -9.60 -0.04 -2.96
C LYS A 121 -9.93 0.80 -4.20
N PRO A 122 -11.20 1.04 -4.59
CA PRO A 122 -11.52 1.85 -5.77
C PRO A 122 -11.22 3.36 -5.61
N TYR A 123 -10.95 3.81 -4.38
CA TYR A 123 -10.69 5.21 -4.04
C TYR A 123 -9.21 5.49 -3.73
N LEU A 124 -8.36 4.47 -3.76
CA LEU A 124 -6.93 4.59 -3.52
C LEU A 124 -6.19 4.91 -4.82
N ASN A 125 -5.34 5.94 -4.77
CA ASN A 125 -4.35 6.20 -5.80
C ASN A 125 -2.96 5.81 -5.28
N ILE A 126 -2.23 5.00 -6.05
CA ILE A 126 -0.88 4.53 -5.69
C ILE A 126 0.14 5.23 -6.58
N GLU A 127 1.04 5.97 -5.94
CA GLU A 127 2.20 6.60 -6.58
C GLU A 127 3.47 5.80 -6.22
N TRP A 128 4.10 5.23 -7.24
CA TRP A 128 5.36 4.50 -7.07
C TRP A 128 6.52 5.49 -6.98
N GLN A 129 7.21 5.52 -5.83
CA GLN A 129 8.40 6.34 -5.62
C GLN A 129 9.69 5.60 -6.01
N SER A 130 9.69 4.28 -5.86
CA SER A 130 10.75 3.36 -6.31
C SER A 130 10.17 1.96 -6.51
N THR A 131 11.01 0.95 -6.80
CA THR A 131 10.58 -0.45 -6.88
C THR A 131 10.12 -1.03 -5.54
N ASN A 132 10.55 -0.45 -4.43
CA ASN A 132 10.28 -0.95 -3.07
C ASN A 132 9.56 0.08 -2.20
N LYS A 133 9.13 1.22 -2.75
CA LYS A 133 8.48 2.30 -2.00
C LYS A 133 7.31 2.89 -2.77
N VAL A 134 6.17 3.00 -2.10
CA VAL A 134 4.93 3.53 -2.66
C VAL A 134 4.30 4.54 -1.69
N LEU A 135 3.51 5.44 -2.26
CA LEU A 135 2.66 6.37 -1.54
C LEU A 135 1.21 6.12 -1.95
N LEU A 136 0.39 5.64 -1.02
CA LEU A 136 -1.05 5.54 -1.22
C LEU A 136 -1.73 6.85 -0.81
N LYS A 137 -2.72 7.27 -1.58
CA LYS A 137 -3.48 8.50 -1.37
C LYS A 137 -4.97 8.19 -1.34
N ARG A 138 -5.66 8.66 -0.30
CA ARG A 138 -7.12 8.57 -0.14
C ARG A 138 -7.68 9.95 0.18
N ILE A 139 -8.69 10.40 -0.56
CA ILE A 139 -9.39 11.66 -0.28
C ILE A 139 -10.71 11.37 0.42
N TYR A 140 -10.84 11.80 1.67
CA TYR A 140 -12.11 11.81 2.39
C TYR A 140 -12.83 13.14 2.16
N THR A 141 -14.15 13.09 2.01
CA THR A 141 -15.00 14.27 1.78
C THR A 141 -16.19 14.22 2.72
N ASP A 142 -16.62 15.36 3.23
CA ASP A 142 -17.75 15.49 4.15
C ASP A 142 -17.61 14.59 5.41
N CYS A 143 -16.39 14.44 5.95
CA CYS A 143 -16.12 13.51 7.03
C CYS A 143 -16.24 14.12 8.44
N TYR A 144 -16.02 15.42 8.60
CA TYR A 144 -16.26 16.17 9.83
C TYR A 144 -17.33 17.25 9.63
N GLU A 145 -17.28 17.99 8.51
CA GLU A 145 -18.24 19.02 8.14
C GLU A 145 -18.57 18.98 6.64
N MET A 146 -19.77 19.44 6.27
CA MET A 146 -20.17 19.53 4.86
C MET A 146 -19.23 20.48 4.10
N GLY A 147 -18.64 19.98 3.03
CA GLY A 147 -17.69 20.66 2.17
C GLY A 147 -16.22 20.44 2.55
N ASP A 148 -15.92 19.74 3.66
CA ASP A 148 -14.54 19.44 4.02
C ASP A 148 -13.92 18.39 3.10
N GLN A 149 -12.59 18.45 2.99
CA GLN A 149 -11.81 17.47 2.25
C GLN A 149 -10.50 17.21 2.98
N TYR A 150 -10.15 15.93 3.12
CA TYR A 150 -8.92 15.51 3.75
C TYR A 150 -8.16 14.54 2.86
N LEU A 151 -6.86 14.78 2.69
CA LEU A 151 -5.94 13.88 2.00
C LEU A 151 -5.22 13.03 3.03
N TYR A 152 -5.48 11.73 3.00
CA TYR A 152 -4.76 10.74 3.78
C TYR A 152 -3.65 10.10 2.93
N LEU A 153 -2.43 10.20 3.43
CA LEU A 153 -1.19 9.75 2.81
C LEU A 153 -0.61 8.60 3.62
N ILE A 154 -0.33 7.48 2.95
CA ILE A 154 0.21 6.27 3.56
C ILE A 154 1.49 5.92 2.79
N SER A 155 2.64 6.11 3.43
CA SER A 155 3.89 5.65 2.86
C SER A 155 4.08 4.18 3.21
N ALA A 156 4.42 3.37 2.21
CA ALA A 156 4.70 1.96 2.41
C ALA A 156 6.02 1.54 1.74
N GLU A 157 6.69 0.56 2.36
CA GLU A 157 7.95 0.00 1.87
C GLU A 157 7.91 -1.53 1.87
N GLN A 158 8.47 -2.15 0.85
CA GLN A 158 8.58 -3.59 0.76
C GLN A 158 9.72 -4.12 1.64
N LYS A 159 9.41 -4.94 2.64
CA LYS A 159 10.38 -5.61 3.52
C LYS A 159 10.03 -7.08 3.68
N GLY A 160 10.98 -7.97 3.42
CA GLY A 160 10.79 -9.41 3.62
C GLY A 160 9.71 -10.05 2.73
N GLY A 161 9.34 -9.42 1.60
CA GLY A 161 8.28 -9.90 0.72
C GLY A 161 6.88 -9.37 1.05
N HIS A 162 6.75 -8.55 2.10
CA HIS A 162 5.51 -7.90 2.54
C HIS A 162 5.66 -6.38 2.42
N TRP A 163 4.60 -5.66 2.06
CA TRP A 163 4.57 -4.20 2.15
C TRP A 163 4.17 -3.79 3.55
N ILE A 164 4.97 -2.95 4.22
CA ILE A 164 4.64 -2.41 5.53
C ILE A 164 4.40 -0.91 5.48
N ILE A 165 3.57 -0.40 6.39
CA ILE A 165 3.33 1.03 6.59
C ILE A 165 4.52 1.64 7.33
N ILE A 166 5.12 2.69 6.77
CA ILE A 166 6.28 3.38 7.39
C ILE A 166 5.95 4.78 7.87
N ASP A 167 4.90 5.42 7.33
CA ASP A 167 4.51 6.77 7.70
C ASP A 167 3.05 7.04 7.33
N LEU A 168 2.40 7.90 8.12
CA LEU A 168 0.99 8.27 7.99
C LEU A 168 0.83 9.78 8.15
N GLN A 169 0.13 10.41 7.20
CA GLN A 169 -0.14 11.85 7.25
C GLN A 169 -1.58 12.14 6.84
N LEU A 170 -2.22 13.09 7.51
CA LEU A 170 -3.56 13.56 7.21
C LEU A 170 -3.52 15.08 7.03
N ASP A 171 -3.81 15.55 5.82
CA ASP A 171 -3.81 16.97 5.46
C ASP A 171 -5.25 17.43 5.17
N CYS A 172 -5.60 18.63 5.63
CA CYS A 172 -6.83 19.32 5.18
C CYS A 172 -6.56 19.98 3.81
N LEU A 173 -7.49 19.81 2.87
CA LEU A 173 -7.42 20.41 1.54
C LEU A 173 -8.21 21.74 1.45
#